data_AF-A0A7S2T6F9-F1
#
_entry.id   AF-A0A7S2T6F9-F1
#
_cell.length_a   1.000
_cell.length_b   1.000
_cell.length_c   1.000
_cell.angle_alpha   90.00
_cell.angle_beta   90.00
_cell.angle_gamma   90.00
#
_symmetry.space_group_name_H-M   'P 1'
#
loop_
_entity.id
_entity.type
_entity.pdbx_description
1 polymer ?
#
loop_
_entity_poly.entity_id
_entity_poly.type
_entity_poly.pdbx_seq_one_letter_code
_entity_poly.pdbx_strand_id
1 'polypeptide(L)'
;HDLREDFGFVLGAGNQAFQFDTLPMRVDSVDGLEPGDLIFFSGEYYSDKCREQKHDMVHVEIFVGGETGKAVIGSREKQKWVKEYDTYEFDSKSWKLKELFFVKIDTWLNGELKSHCKEHNWANFLQPKHSS
;
A
#
# COMPACT_ATOMS: atom_id res chain seq x y z
N HIS A 1 11.87 -13.37 -1.03
CA HIS A 1 12.58 -12.12 -1.35
C HIS A 1 11.72 -10.99 -0.85
N ASP A 2 12.18 -10.31 0.20
CA ASP A 2 11.62 -9.04 0.64
C ASP A 2 12.50 -7.92 0.02
N LEU A 3 11.97 -6.70 -0.12
CA LEU A 3 12.68 -5.53 -0.69
C LEU A 3 13.73 -4.96 0.27
N ARG A 4 14.29 -5.82 1.13
CA ARG A 4 15.17 -5.46 2.23
C ARG A 4 16.49 -4.89 1.75
N GLU A 5 17.09 -5.50 0.73
CA GLU A 5 18.37 -5.05 0.19
C GLU A 5 18.23 -3.69 -0.51
N ASP A 6 17.07 -3.45 -1.15
CA ASP A 6 16.77 -2.21 -1.86
C ASP A 6 16.41 -1.06 -0.90
N PHE A 7 15.63 -1.34 0.16
CA PHE A 7 15.12 -0.30 1.06
C PHE A 7 15.91 -0.15 2.37
N GLY A 8 16.77 -1.10 2.73
CA GLY A 8 17.53 -1.04 3.98
C GLY A 8 16.70 -1.28 5.25
N PHE A 9 15.46 -1.77 5.12
CA PHE A 9 14.57 -2.19 6.20
C PHE A 9 13.68 -3.38 5.76
N VAL A 10 13.00 -4.01 6.72
CA VAL A 10 12.07 -5.12 6.47
C VAL A 10 10.65 -4.63 6.66
N LEU A 11 9.78 -4.86 5.66
CA LEU A 11 8.35 -4.61 5.83
C LEU A 11 7.75 -5.76 6.64
N GLY A 12 7.21 -5.43 7.81
CA GLY A 12 6.46 -6.40 8.62
C GLY A 12 5.30 -7.03 7.83
N ALA A 13 4.95 -8.27 8.16
CA ALA A 13 3.96 -9.01 7.41
C ALA A 13 2.57 -8.32 7.40
N GLY A 14 2.01 -8.16 6.20
CA GLY A 14 0.56 -8.16 5.97
C GLY A 14 -0.22 -6.98 6.54
N ASN A 15 0.30 -5.74 6.47
CA ASN A 15 -0.47 -4.59 6.92
C ASN A 15 -0.33 -3.39 5.98
N GLN A 16 -1.20 -3.31 4.97
CA GLN A 16 -1.27 -2.15 4.07
C GLN A 16 -1.46 -0.85 4.86
N ALA A 17 -2.15 -0.87 6.00
CA ALA A 17 -2.33 0.30 6.84
C ALA A 17 -1.01 0.78 7.47
N PHE A 18 -0.11 -0.14 7.85
CA PHE A 18 1.22 0.22 8.32
C PHE A 18 2.06 0.82 7.18
N GLN A 19 2.01 0.21 6.00
CA GLN A 19 2.72 0.73 4.83
C GLN A 19 2.27 2.16 4.49
N PHE A 20 0.95 2.36 4.44
CA PHE A 20 0.33 3.66 4.25
C PHE A 20 0.80 4.70 5.28
N ASP A 21 0.89 4.30 6.55
CA ASP A 21 1.33 5.17 7.63
C ASP A 21 2.81 5.60 7.50
N THR A 22 3.66 4.71 6.97
CA THR A 22 5.10 4.99 6.85
C THR A 22 5.48 5.82 5.62
N LEU A 23 4.54 6.07 4.74
CA LEU A 23 4.72 6.91 3.56
C LEU A 23 3.84 8.14 3.77
N PRO A 24 4.35 9.33 4.13
CA PRO A 24 3.51 10.51 4.41
C PRO A 24 3.17 11.34 3.17
N MET A 25 3.92 11.17 2.06
CA MET A 25 3.79 12.01 0.88
C MET A 25 2.59 11.60 0.04
N ARG A 26 1.69 12.55 -0.24
CA ARG A 26 0.43 12.37 -0.99
C ARG A 26 0.41 13.29 -2.19
N VAL A 27 -0.20 12.82 -3.29
CA VAL A 27 -0.54 13.64 -4.45
C VAL A 27 -2.05 13.62 -4.68
N ASP A 28 -2.58 14.69 -5.26
CA ASP A 28 -4.03 14.88 -5.39
C ASP A 28 -4.66 14.00 -6.48
N SER A 29 -3.89 13.58 -7.48
CA SER A 29 -4.36 12.75 -8.59
C SER A 29 -3.28 11.77 -9.07
N VAL A 30 -3.72 10.80 -9.87
CA VAL A 30 -2.84 9.83 -10.55
C VAL A 30 -1.78 10.51 -11.41
N ASP A 31 -2.04 11.71 -11.94
CA ASP A 31 -1.09 12.46 -12.78
C ASP A 31 0.17 12.88 -12.01
N GLY A 32 0.11 12.92 -10.68
CA GLY A 32 1.25 13.19 -9.82
C GLY A 32 2.11 11.96 -9.52
N LEU A 33 1.72 10.77 -9.98
CA LEU A 33 2.43 9.52 -9.71
C LEU A 33 3.50 9.22 -10.76
N GLU A 34 4.56 8.57 -10.29
CA GLU A 34 5.65 8.02 -11.09
C GLU A 34 5.67 6.49 -10.95
N PRO A 35 6.15 5.76 -11.96
CA PRO A 35 6.26 4.31 -11.89
C PRO A 35 7.03 3.85 -10.63
N GLY A 36 6.41 2.98 -9.84
CA GLY A 36 6.90 2.53 -8.53
C GLY A 36 6.17 3.14 -7.34
N ASP A 37 5.48 4.26 -7.53
CA ASP A 37 4.61 4.82 -6.50
C ASP A 37 3.43 3.90 -6.17
N LEU A 38 2.76 4.15 -5.05
CA LEU A 38 1.73 3.27 -4.52
C LEU A 38 0.34 3.90 -4.57
N ILE A 39 -0.66 3.08 -4.86
CA ILE A 39 -2.07 3.43 -4.75
C ILE A 39 -2.68 2.61 -3.64
N PHE A 40 -3.16 3.30 -2.60
CA PHE A 40 -3.79 2.70 -1.43
C PHE A 40 -5.30 2.86 -1.51
N PHE A 41 -6.02 1.78 -1.19
CA PHE A 41 -7.48 1.74 -1.27
C PHE A 41 -8.04 1.66 0.14
N SER A 42 -8.79 2.69 0.53
CA SER A 42 -9.64 2.66 1.71
C SER A 42 -11.01 2.10 1.35
N GLY A 43 -11.54 1.23 2.18
CA GLY A 43 -12.82 0.61 1.92
C GLY A 43 -13.40 -0.12 3.12
N GLU A 44 -14.63 -0.57 2.94
CA GLU A 44 -15.38 -1.32 3.93
C GLU A 44 -15.68 -2.71 3.39
N TYR A 45 -15.36 -3.75 4.15
CA TYR A 45 -15.66 -5.12 3.75
C TYR A 45 -17.17 -5.36 3.75
N TYR A 46 -17.67 -6.07 2.74
CA TYR A 46 -19.08 -6.47 2.70
C TYR A 46 -19.47 -7.50 3.78
N SER A 47 -18.48 -8.12 4.41
CA SER A 47 -18.70 -9.15 5.43
C SER A 47 -18.30 -8.63 6.80
N ASP A 48 -19.25 -8.67 7.74
CA ASP A 48 -19.04 -8.34 9.15
C ASP A 48 -18.09 -9.30 9.88
N LYS A 49 -17.69 -10.40 9.23
CA LYS A 49 -16.69 -11.34 9.75
C LYS A 49 -15.27 -10.85 9.53
N CYS A 50 -15.08 -9.88 8.64
CA CYS A 50 -13.77 -9.27 8.40
C CYS A 50 -13.49 -8.28 9.52
N ARG A 51 -12.30 -8.37 10.11
CA ARG A 51 -11.83 -7.40 11.09
C ARG A 51 -11.69 -6.03 10.41
N GLU A 52 -12.14 -4.99 11.09
CA GLU A 52 -11.89 -3.60 10.69
C GLU A 52 -10.38 -3.36 10.52
N GLN A 53 -10.01 -2.72 9.42
CA GLN A 53 -8.63 -2.39 9.12
C GLN A 53 -8.34 -0.99 9.65
N LYS A 54 -7.13 -0.79 10.20
CA LYS A 54 -6.68 0.56 10.55
C LYS A 54 -6.70 1.44 9.30
N HIS A 55 -7.14 2.69 9.43
CA HIS A 55 -7.32 3.61 8.30
C HIS A 55 -8.28 3.09 7.21
N ASP A 56 -9.13 2.11 7.51
CA ASP A 56 -9.96 1.41 6.53
C ASP A 56 -9.14 0.82 5.36
N MET A 57 -7.86 0.54 5.56
CA MET A 57 -6.96 0.18 4.47
C MET A 57 -7.15 -1.27 4.04
N VAL A 58 -7.71 -1.48 2.85
CA VAL A 58 -8.12 -2.81 2.38
C VAL A 58 -7.26 -3.36 1.26
N HIS A 59 -6.54 -2.51 0.52
CA HIS A 59 -5.75 -2.93 -0.64
C HIS A 59 -4.65 -1.92 -0.98
N VAL A 60 -3.61 -2.40 -1.67
CA VAL A 60 -2.51 -1.57 -2.20
C VAL A 60 -2.07 -2.14 -3.54
N GLU A 61 -1.75 -1.26 -4.50
CA GLU A 61 -1.20 -1.60 -5.81
C GLU A 61 -0.01 -0.70 -6.15
N ILE A 62 0.90 -1.19 -6.99
CA ILE A 62 2.06 -0.43 -7.48
C ILE A 62 1.68 0.22 -8.79
N PHE A 63 1.84 1.53 -8.91
CA PHE A 63 1.63 2.27 -10.14
C PHE A 63 2.76 2.02 -11.14
N VAL A 64 2.40 1.77 -12.40
CA VAL A 64 3.38 1.64 -13.50
C VAL A 64 3.16 2.64 -14.63
N GLY A 65 2.04 3.38 -14.61
CA GLY A 65 1.64 4.29 -15.68
C GLY A 65 1.12 3.54 -16.90
N GLY A 66 1.97 2.72 -17.53
CA GLY A 66 1.65 1.99 -18.76
C GLY A 66 1.19 2.91 -19.90
N GLU A 67 0.68 2.32 -20.99
CA GLU A 67 0.20 3.10 -22.14
C GLU A 67 -1.06 3.94 -21.82
N THR A 68 -1.83 3.51 -20.81
CA THR A 68 -3.08 4.16 -20.39
C THR A 68 -2.86 5.33 -19.42
N GLY A 69 -1.65 5.48 -18.87
CA GLY A 69 -1.38 6.39 -17.75
C GLY A 69 -2.00 5.96 -16.42
N LYS A 70 -2.63 4.77 -16.35
CA LYS A 70 -3.36 4.26 -15.18
C LYS A 70 -2.96 2.84 -14.77
N ALA A 71 -2.05 2.21 -15.48
CA ALA A 71 -1.72 0.82 -15.28
C ALA A 71 -1.04 0.58 -13.91
N VAL A 72 -1.28 -0.61 -13.36
CA VAL A 72 -0.84 -1.00 -12.01
C VAL A 72 -0.49 -2.48 -11.92
N ILE A 73 0.36 -2.83 -10.95
CA ILE A 73 0.61 -4.20 -10.53
C ILE A 73 -0.09 -4.43 -9.19
N GLY A 74 -0.96 -5.44 -9.14
CA GLY A 74 -1.80 -5.71 -7.98
C GLY A 74 -2.12 -7.19 -7.75
N SER A 75 -2.71 -7.49 -6.59
CA SER A 75 -3.22 -8.82 -6.23
C SER A 75 -4.71 -8.74 -5.87
N ARG A 76 -5.56 -8.69 -6.91
CA ARG A 76 -7.01 -8.49 -6.74
C ARG A 76 -7.78 -9.77 -6.43
N GLU A 77 -7.25 -10.93 -6.83
CA GLU A 77 -7.94 -12.22 -6.71
C GLU A 77 -7.42 -13.04 -5.54
N LYS A 78 -8.33 -13.48 -4.64
CA LYS A 78 -7.99 -14.40 -3.55
C LYS A 78 -7.34 -15.66 -4.14
N GLN A 79 -6.10 -15.92 -3.72
CA GLN A 79 -5.28 -17.09 -4.05
C GLN A 79 -4.62 -17.11 -5.44
N LYS A 80 -4.64 -16.02 -6.19
CA LYS A 80 -4.17 -16.03 -7.58
C LYS A 80 -3.37 -14.77 -7.91
N TRP A 81 -2.04 -14.95 -7.87
CA TRP A 81 -0.94 -14.19 -8.51
C TRP A 81 -0.94 -12.65 -8.41
N VAL A 82 0.26 -12.08 -8.38
CA VAL A 82 0.48 -10.67 -8.71
C VAL A 82 0.40 -10.54 -10.23
N LYS A 83 -0.37 -9.56 -10.72
CA LYS A 83 -0.55 -9.29 -12.15
C LYS A 83 -0.54 -7.80 -12.43
N GLU A 84 -0.19 -7.46 -13.67
CA GLU A 84 -0.40 -6.13 -14.22
C GLU A 84 -1.85 -5.99 -14.70
N TYR A 85 -2.41 -4.80 -14.52
CA TYR A 85 -3.74 -4.38 -14.93
C TYR A 85 -3.65 -3.04 -15.64
N ASP A 86 -4.46 -2.85 -16.69
CA ASP A 86 -4.46 -1.62 -17.50
C ASP A 86 -4.93 -0.38 -16.74
N THR A 87 -5.61 -0.56 -15.59
CA THR A 87 -6.12 0.53 -14.75
C THR A 87 -6.22 0.12 -13.28
N TYR A 88 -5.98 1.08 -12.37
CA TYR A 88 -6.27 0.98 -10.94
C TYR A 88 -7.77 1.01 -10.59
N GLU A 89 -8.62 1.38 -11.56
CA GLU A 89 -10.07 1.50 -11.36
C GLU A 89 -10.74 0.12 -11.51
N PHE A 90 -11.31 -0.42 -10.44
CA PHE A 90 -12.07 -1.66 -10.48
C PHE A 90 -13.06 -1.77 -9.31
N ASP A 91 -14.08 -2.60 -9.50
CA ASP A 91 -14.99 -2.98 -8.41
C ASP A 91 -14.51 -4.26 -7.73
N SER A 92 -14.27 -4.18 -6.42
CA SER A 92 -13.93 -5.35 -5.61
C SER A 92 -15.17 -6.15 -5.23
N LYS A 93 -15.05 -7.48 -5.24
CA LYS A 93 -16.08 -8.40 -4.72
C LYS A 93 -16.06 -8.54 -3.19
N SER A 94 -15.02 -8.04 -2.53
CA SER A 94 -14.82 -8.24 -1.08
C SER A 94 -15.09 -6.99 -0.26
N TRP A 95 -14.96 -5.80 -0.84
CA TRP A 95 -15.08 -4.51 -0.16
C TRP A 95 -15.66 -3.45 -1.08
N LYS A 96 -16.29 -2.44 -0.48
CA LYS A 96 -16.75 -1.22 -1.13
C LYS A 96 -15.69 -0.14 -1.02
N LEU A 97 -15.29 0.46 -2.14
CA LEU A 97 -14.34 1.58 -2.16
C LEU A 97 -14.92 2.78 -1.41
N LYS A 98 -14.13 3.38 -0.52
CA LYS A 98 -14.42 4.67 0.12
C LYS A 98 -13.59 5.77 -0.53
N GLU A 99 -12.28 5.58 -0.57
CA GLU A 99 -11.31 6.59 -1.02
C GLU A 99 -10.05 5.94 -1.59
N LEU A 100 -9.40 6.63 -2.52
CA LEU A 100 -8.08 6.28 -3.05
C LEU A 100 -7.05 7.28 -2.54
N PHE A 101 -5.89 6.76 -2.17
CA PHE A 101 -4.73 7.59 -1.82
C PHE A 101 -3.59 7.31 -2.80
N PHE A 102 -3.15 8.36 -3.47
CA PHE A 102 -1.99 8.35 -4.36
C PHE A 102 -0.74 8.73 -3.56
N VAL A 103 0.20 7.80 -3.42
CA VAL A 103 1.27 7.85 -2.41
C VAL A 103 2.64 7.73 -3.06
N LYS A 104 3.51 8.69 -2.75
CA LYS A 104 4.91 8.66 -3.18
C LYS A 104 5.73 7.64 -2.39
N ILE A 105 6.54 6.84 -3.07
CA ILE A 105 7.41 5.83 -2.44
C ILE A 105 8.76 6.40 -1.97
N ASP A 106 9.07 7.66 -2.29
CA ASP A 106 10.35 8.34 -2.00
C ASP A 106 10.87 8.15 -0.58
N THR A 107 9.98 8.17 0.42
CA THR A 107 10.37 7.98 1.83
C THR A 107 11.05 6.62 2.06
N TRP A 108 10.55 5.56 1.42
CA TRP A 108 11.17 4.23 1.48
C TRP A 108 12.45 4.15 0.65
N LEU A 109 12.49 4.79 -0.52
CA LEU A 109 13.70 4.87 -1.34
C LEU A 109 14.85 5.59 -0.63
N ASN A 110 14.53 6.53 0.27
CA ASN A 110 15.49 7.19 1.15
C ASN A 110 15.89 6.33 2.37
N GLY A 111 15.37 5.10 2.48
CA GLY A 111 15.66 4.18 3.59
C GLY A 111 14.97 4.53 4.90
N GLU A 112 13.90 5.34 4.85
CA GLU A 112 13.14 5.75 6.03
C GLU A 112 11.90 4.85 6.21
N LEU A 113 11.85 4.17 7.36
CA LEU A 113 10.67 3.43 7.81
C LEU A 113 10.24 3.98 9.17
N LYS A 114 9.38 4.99 9.16
CA LYS A 114 8.90 5.68 10.35
C LYS A 114 7.40 5.82 10.32
N SER A 115 6.74 5.48 11.42
CA SER A 115 5.30 5.72 11.59
C SER A 115 5.01 7.21 11.76
N HIS A 116 3.99 7.70 11.06
CA HIS A 116 3.51 9.09 11.15
C HIS A 116 2.16 9.22 11.90
N CYS A 117 1.49 8.10 12.16
CA CYS A 117 0.22 8.02 12.88
C CYS A 117 0.45 8.09 14.39
N LYS A 118 -0.25 9.02 15.03
CA LYS A 118 -0.21 9.20 16.48
C LYS A 118 -1.22 8.32 17.22
N GLU A 119 -2.19 7.75 16.52
CA GLU A 119 -3.33 7.03 17.09
C GLU A 119 -3.06 5.52 17.20
N HIS A 120 -2.29 4.97 16.26
CA HIS A 120 -2.08 3.53 16.16
C HIS A 120 -0.70 3.12 16.64
N ASN A 121 -0.65 2.17 17.58
CA ASN A 121 0.61 1.52 17.95
C ASN A 121 0.99 0.47 16.90
N TRP A 122 2.18 0.62 16.32
CA TRP A 122 2.77 -0.28 15.31
C TRP A 122 3.98 -1.06 15.82
N ALA A 123 4.18 -1.16 17.14
CA ALA A 123 5.35 -1.81 17.74
C ALA A 123 5.60 -3.25 17.24
N ASN A 124 4.56 -3.98 16.82
CA ASN A 124 4.69 -5.34 16.27
C ASN A 124 5.16 -5.37 14.79
N PHE A 125 5.13 -4.24 14.09
CA PHE A 125 5.47 -4.12 12.67
C PHE A 125 6.81 -3.42 12.43
N LEU A 126 7.25 -2.61 13.40
CA LEU A 126 8.59 -2.03 13.43
C LEU A 126 9.58 -3.11 13.87
N GLN A 127 10.18 -3.83 12.92
CA GLN A 127 11.32 -4.68 13.25
C GLN A 127 12.57 -3.81 13.41
N PRO A 128 13.32 -3.93 14.52
CA PRO A 128 14.53 -3.15 14.72
C PRO A 128 15.57 -3.44 13.63
N LYS A 129 16.30 -2.41 13.18
CA LYS A 129 17.57 -2.55 12.45
C LYS A 129 18.52 -3.34 13.36
N HIS A 130 18.71 -4.63 13.07
CA HIS A 130 19.70 -5.54 13.66
C HIS A 130 19.89 -5.47 15.20
N SER A 131 19.48 -6.53 15.89
CA SER A 131 20.38 -7.10 16.91
C SER A 131 21.42 -7.94 16.17
N SER A 132 22.69 -7.56 16.38
CA SER A 132 23.96 -8.14 15.89
C SER A 132 23.91 -9.54 15.30
#